data_AF-A0A967RJE8-F1
#
_entry.id   AF-A0A967RJE8-F1
#
_cell.length_a   1.000
_cell.length_b   1.000
_cell.length_c   1.000
_cell.angle_alpha   90.00
_cell.angle_beta   90.00
_cell.angle_gamma   90.00
#
_symmetry.space_group_name_H-M   'P 1'
#
loop_
_entity.id
_entity.type
_entity.pdbx_description
1 polymer ?
#
loop_
_entity_poly.entity_id
_entity_poly.type
_entity_poly.pdbx_seq_one_letter_code
_entity_poly.pdbx_strand_id
1 'polypeptide(L)' 'GPSGGSTSDVAQKNTLILSDDPVAADGKAALLFGKKPQNIGYIRLAKKRGLGTYDFSMLLQKKVSV' A
#
# COMPACT_ATOMS: atom_id res chain seq x y z
N GLY A 1 7.58 -10.89 0.74
CA GLY A 1 6.65 -11.88 1.31
C GLY A 1 7.28 -12.55 2.51
N PRO A 2 6.55 -13.41 3.22
CA PRO A 2 7.15 -14.32 4.20
C PRO A 2 8.27 -15.14 3.55
N SER A 3 9.38 -15.36 4.26
CA SER A 3 10.53 -16.12 3.76
C SER A 3 10.55 -17.58 4.25
N GLY A 4 9.74 -17.94 5.25
CA GLY A 4 9.75 -19.26 5.90
C GLY A 4 8.96 -20.37 5.19
N GLY A 5 8.31 -20.08 4.05
CA GLY A 5 7.57 -21.07 3.27
C GLY A 5 6.23 -21.53 3.85
N SER A 6 5.86 -21.11 5.06
CA SER A 6 4.57 -21.47 5.66
C SER A 6 3.41 -20.73 5.01
N THR A 7 2.34 -21.45 4.69
CA THR A 7 1.07 -20.87 4.22
C THR A 7 0.36 -20.08 5.33
N SER A 8 0.65 -20.36 6.61
CA SER A 8 0.11 -19.58 7.74
C SER A 8 0.49 -18.11 7.70
N ASP A 9 1.63 -17.79 7.07
CA ASP A 9 2.16 -16.44 7.02
C ASP A 9 1.66 -15.67 5.78
N VAL A 10 0.90 -16.36 4.91
CA VAL A 10 0.40 -15.81 3.65
C VAL A 10 -1.05 -15.35 3.84
N ALA A 11 -1.34 -14.12 3.43
CA ALA A 11 -2.69 -13.59 3.37
C ALA A 11 -3.09 -13.27 1.92
N GLN A 12 -4.06 -14.00 1.39
CA GLN A 12 -4.63 -13.73 0.07
C GLN A 12 -5.65 -12.58 0.14
N LYS A 13 -5.54 -11.62 -0.78
CA LYS A 13 -6.41 -10.42 -0.82
C LYS A 13 -7.22 -10.26 -2.10
N ASN A 14 -6.82 -10.91 -3.20
CA ASN A 14 -7.50 -10.84 -4.50
C ASN A 14 -7.85 -9.39 -4.90
N THR A 15 -6.89 -8.47 -4.72
CA THR A 15 -7.09 -7.03 -4.94
C THR A 15 -5.97 -6.49 -5.81
N LEU A 16 -6.33 -5.82 -6.91
CA LEU A 16 -5.39 -5.07 -7.74
C LEU A 16 -5.41 -3.59 -7.34
N ILE A 17 -4.23 -3.00 -7.18
CA ILE A 17 -4.06 -1.57 -6.92
C ILE A 17 -3.33 -1.00 -8.14
N LEU A 18 -3.92 0.03 -8.76
CA LEU A 18 -3.35 0.75 -9.88
C LEU A 18 -3.27 2.23 -9.50
N SER A 19 -2.11 2.84 -9.68
CA SER A 19 -1.83 4.23 -9.36
C SER A 19 -0.63 4.71 -10.17
N ASP A 20 -0.64 5.97 -10.59
CA ASP A 20 0.52 6.70 -11.12
C ASP A 20 1.39 7.30 -9.99
N ASP A 21 0.84 7.39 -8.77
CA ASP A 21 1.59 7.67 -7.54
C ASP A 21 1.99 6.34 -6.86
N PRO A 22 3.30 5.97 -6.84
CA PRO A 22 3.78 4.74 -6.21
C PRO A 22 3.66 4.75 -4.68
N VAL A 23 3.76 5.92 -4.04
CA VAL A 23 3.60 6.06 -2.58
C VAL A 23 2.15 5.80 -2.18
N ALA A 24 1.19 6.25 -3.00
CA ALA A 24 -0.21 5.96 -2.81
C ALA A 24 -0.52 4.48 -3.00
N ALA A 25 0.03 3.84 -4.05
CA ALA A 25 -0.15 2.40 -4.29
C ALA A 25 0.36 1.56 -3.12
N ASP A 26 1.61 1.75 -2.72
CA ASP A 26 2.23 1.00 -1.63
C ASP A 26 1.57 1.32 -0.28
N GLY A 27 1.17 2.58 -0.08
CA GLY A 27 0.38 2.99 1.07
C GLY A 27 -0.96 2.24 1.14
N LYS A 28 -1.66 2.10 0.02
CA LYS A 28 -2.93 1.37 -0.02
C LYS A 28 -2.71 -0.13 0.20
N ALA A 29 -1.63 -0.68 -0.33
CA ALA A 29 -1.23 -2.07 -0.09
C ALA A 29 -0.94 -2.33 1.39
N ALA A 30 -0.26 -1.41 2.08
CA ALA A 30 0.01 -1.51 3.51
C ALA A 30 -1.28 -1.68 4.35
N LEU A 31 -2.33 -0.93 3.99
CA LEU A 31 -3.64 -1.01 4.65
C LEU A 31 -4.31 -2.39 4.46
N LEU A 32 -4.11 -3.07 3.32
CA LEU A 32 -4.63 -4.42 3.10
C LEU A 32 -4.08 -5.45 4.12
N PHE A 33 -2.88 -5.18 4.65
CA PHE A 33 -2.21 -6.00 5.66
C PHE A 33 -2.27 -5.40 7.07
N GLY A 34 -3.18 -4.44 7.30
CA GLY A 34 -3.39 -3.83 8.62
C GLY A 34 -2.21 -2.98 9.12
N LYS A 35 -1.34 -2.53 8.21
CA LYS A 35 -0.21 -1.65 8.54
C LYS A 35 -0.54 -0.21 8.15
N LYS A 36 -0.13 0.74 9.00
CA LYS A 36 -0.22 2.17 8.67
C LYS A 36 0.94 2.53 7.71
N PRO A 37 0.68 3.22 6.58
CA PRO A 37 1.71 3.59 5.60
C PRO A 37 2.92 4.31 6.21
N GLN A 38 2.66 5.24 7.14
CA GLN A 38 3.70 6.00 7.84
C GLN A 38 4.63 5.14 8.73
N ASN A 39 4.22 3.93 9.10
CA ASN A 39 5.03 3.01 9.88
C ASN A 39 5.99 2.18 9.00
N ILE A 40 5.85 2.26 7.67
CA ILE A 40 6.74 1.58 6.72
C ILE A 40 7.79 2.58 6.25
N GLY A 41 9.06 2.26 6.51
CA GLY A 41 10.18 3.20 6.36
C GLY A 41 10.29 3.82 4.97
N TYR A 42 10.24 3.00 3.92
CA TYR A 42 10.40 3.49 2.54
C TYR A 42 9.21 4.36 2.10
N ILE A 43 7.98 4.01 2.46
CA ILE A 43 6.77 4.79 2.15
C ILE A 43 6.84 6.17 2.84
N ARG A 44 7.19 6.18 4.13
CA ARG A 44 7.37 7.42 4.91
C ARG A 44 8.44 8.33 4.31
N LEU A 45 9.59 7.76 3.92
CA LEU A 45 10.70 8.51 3.33
C LEU A 45 10.36 9.03 1.92
N ALA A 46 9.65 8.25 1.11
CA ALA A 46 9.22 8.66 -0.24
C ALA A 46 8.26 9.86 -0.18
N LYS A 47 7.26 9.85 0.72
CA LYS A 47 6.41 11.03 0.97
C LYS A 47 7.22 12.24 1.41
N LYS A 48 8.17 12.05 2.36
CA LYS A 48 9.03 13.15 2.84
C LYS A 48 9.86 13.78 1.73
N ARG A 49 10.21 13.00 0.69
CA ARG A 49 10.95 13.46 -0.49
C ARG A 49 10.06 14.00 -1.61
N GLY A 50 8.74 14.04 -1.43
CA GLY A 50 7.81 14.54 -2.44
C GLY A 50 7.60 13.62 -3.64
N LEU A 51 7.90 12.33 -3.51
CA LEU A 51 7.76 11.34 -4.60
C LEU A 51 6.32 10.80 -4.75
N GLY A 52 5.38 11.36 -4.00
CA GLY A 52 4.01 10.89 -3.89
C GLY A 52 3.47 11.06 -2.46
N THR A 53 2.25 10.59 -2.21
CA THR A 53 1.60 10.73 -0.90
C THR A 53 0.83 9.49 -0.49
N TYR A 54 0.84 9.19 0.82
CA TYR A 54 -0.10 8.27 1.45
C TYR A 54 -1.29 9.01 2.11
N ASP A 55 -1.43 10.31 1.85
CA ASP A 55 -2.62 11.06 2.22
C ASP A 55 -3.71 10.86 1.16
N PHE A 56 -4.51 9.82 1.37
CA PHE A 56 -5.56 9.44 0.41
C PHE A 56 -6.69 10.46 0.28
N SER A 57 -6.82 11.40 1.23
CA SER A 57 -7.84 12.46 1.14
C SER A 57 -7.56 13.43 0.00
N MET A 58 -6.30 13.53 -0.43
CA MET A 58 -5.86 14.39 -1.53
C MET A 58 -6.00 13.72 -2.91
N LEU A 59 -6.42 12.45 -2.96
CA LEU A 59 -6.40 11.63 -4.18
C LEU A 59 -7.82 11.29 -4.65
N LEU A 60 -8.03 11.35 -5.95
CA LEU A 60 -9.23 10.78 -6.57
C LEU A 60 -9.15 9.26 -6.50
N GLN A 61 -10.06 8.67 -5.72
CA GLN A 61 -10.12 7.22 -5.52
C GLN A 61 -11.35 6.65 -6.20
N LYS A 62 -11.16 5.56 -6.95
CA LYS A 62 -12.25 4.76 -7.52
C LYS A 62 -12.06 3.31 -7.15
N LYS A 63 -13.06 2.71 -6.51
CA LYS A 63 -13.12 1.26 -6.30
C LYS A 63 -13.99 0.66 -7.39
N VAL A 64 -13.48 -0.37 -8.06
CA VAL A 64 -14.23 -1.17 -9.02
C VAL A 64 -14.37 -2.58 -8.43
N SER A 65 -15.55 -3.16 -8.57
CA SER A 65 -15.84 -4.53 -8.15
C SER A 65 -16.43 -5.27 -9.36
N VAL A 66 -16.01 -6.52 -9.53
CA VAL A 66 -16.50 -7.45 -10.55
C VAL A 66 -17.39 -8.48 -9.87
#